data_AF-A0A9D6VAZ8-F1
#
_entry.id   AF-A0A9D6VAZ8-F1
#
_cell.length_a   1.000
_cell.length_b   1.000
_cell.length_c   1.000
_cell.angle_alpha   90.00
_cell.angle_beta   90.00
_cell.angle_gamma   90.00
#
_symmetry.space_group_name_H-M   'P 1'
#
loop_
_entity.id
_entity.type
_entity.pdbx_description
1 polymer ?
#
loop_
_entity_poly.entity_id
_entity_poly.type
_entity_poly.pdbx_seq_one_letter_code
_entity_poly.pdbx_strand_id
1 'polypeptide(L)'
;MNSIFAKIGLAAALLLALGSSQSCSTRPNLVIHQSEALSVILRERPAGYPSLEPYRHPYTIPPQTALAILGSLDYSEGSFLPFSQGYPHRVFSRRQAELLAPELSKALSMALPQEVVAFTLADEEKPDRRTKGLGFVLGDELHVIIEELRKPFYEGEQKSYQQQFFRWELIPGDRQRHYTTSPGGKGVLTNWIITPLR
;
A
#
# COMPACT_ATOMS: atom_id res chain seq x y z
N MET A 1 21.17 32.11 -53.76
CA MET A 1 21.92 31.74 -52.53
C MET A 1 20.99 31.61 -51.31
N ASN A 2 19.85 30.90 -51.43
CA ASN A 2 18.89 30.71 -50.31
C ASN A 2 18.56 29.22 -50.20
N SER A 3 19.27 28.44 -49.37
CA SER A 3 18.88 27.04 -49.07
C SER A 3 19.68 26.37 -47.93
N ILE A 4 20.83 26.90 -47.53
CA ILE A 4 21.70 26.20 -46.57
C ILE A 4 21.35 26.53 -45.11
N PHE A 5 21.10 27.80 -44.79
CA PHE A 5 20.80 28.23 -43.42
C PHE A 5 19.46 27.69 -42.86
N ALA A 6 18.44 27.52 -43.72
CA ALA A 6 17.15 26.96 -43.31
C ALA A 6 17.23 25.47 -42.93
N LYS A 7 18.12 24.70 -43.58
CA LYS A 7 18.29 23.27 -43.30
C LYS A 7 19.07 23.01 -42.02
N ILE A 8 20.04 23.87 -41.68
CA ILE A 8 20.82 23.77 -40.45
C ILE A 8 19.97 24.13 -39.22
N GLY A 9 19.10 25.13 -39.32
CA GLY A 9 18.18 25.50 -38.23
C GLY A 9 17.15 24.41 -37.91
N LEU A 10 16.64 23.70 -38.93
CA LEU A 10 15.67 22.63 -38.74
C LEU A 10 16.29 21.39 -38.07
N ALA A 11 17.54 21.07 -38.40
CA ALA A 11 18.27 19.95 -37.79
C ALA A 11 18.61 20.21 -36.32
N ALA A 12 18.97 21.45 -35.95
CA ALA A 12 19.26 21.84 -34.57
C ALA A 12 18.01 21.82 -33.68
N ALA A 13 16.85 22.24 -34.20
CA ALA A 13 15.58 22.20 -33.47
C ALA A 13 15.07 20.77 -33.22
N LEU A 14 15.29 19.85 -34.18
CA LEU A 14 14.97 18.43 -34.01
C LEU A 14 15.85 17.76 -32.94
N LEU A 15 17.14 18.09 -32.87
CA LEU A 15 18.05 17.57 -31.84
C LEU A 15 17.72 18.12 -30.44
N LEU A 16 17.27 19.36 -30.32
CA LEU A 16 16.81 19.94 -29.04
C LEU A 16 15.49 19.35 -28.55
N ALA A 17 14.56 18.99 -29.45
CA ALA A 17 13.30 18.33 -29.09
C ALA A 17 13.49 16.86 -28.66
N LEU A 18 14.52 16.19 -29.18
CA LEU A 18 14.88 14.81 -28.82
C LEU A 18 15.66 14.71 -27.49
N GLY A 19 16.23 15.81 -26.98
CA GLY A 19 16.94 15.86 -25.70
C GLY A 19 16.04 16.11 -24.48
N SER A 20 14.81 16.58 -24.68
CA SER A 20 13.86 16.91 -23.61
C SER A 20 12.93 15.78 -23.17
N SER A 21 13.01 14.60 -23.80
CA SER A 21 12.11 13.46 -23.52
C SER A 21 12.65 12.47 -22.48
N GLN A 22 13.77 12.76 -21.81
CA GLN A 22 14.28 11.93 -20.72
C GLN A 22 14.30 12.70 -19.40
N SER A 23 13.14 12.79 -18.73
CA SER A 23 13.07 12.52 -17.28
C SER A 23 11.63 12.46 -16.78
N CYS A 24 10.83 11.53 -17.31
CA CYS A 24 9.88 10.83 -16.45
C CYS A 24 10.61 9.58 -15.92
N SER A 25 11.65 9.78 -15.13
CA SER A 25 12.27 8.68 -14.39
C SER A 25 11.40 8.41 -13.17
N THR A 26 10.46 7.47 -13.30
CA THR A 26 9.86 6.83 -12.13
C THR A 26 11.03 6.28 -11.32
N ARG A 27 11.19 6.70 -10.06
CA ARG A 27 12.35 6.25 -9.28
C ARG A 27 12.33 4.72 -9.18
N PRO A 28 13.49 4.06 -9.34
CA PRO A 28 13.54 2.61 -9.23
C PRO A 28 13.10 2.20 -7.83
N ASN A 29 12.17 1.24 -7.78
CA ASN A 29 11.71 0.65 -6.53
C ASN A 29 12.91 0.13 -5.71
N LEU A 30 13.06 0.62 -4.47
CA LEU A 30 14.12 0.18 -3.58
C LEU A 30 13.64 -1.02 -2.76
N VAL A 31 14.26 -2.18 -2.97
CA VAL A 31 13.95 -3.40 -2.22
C VAL A 31 14.60 -3.34 -0.84
N ILE A 32 13.78 -3.38 0.22
CA ILE A 32 14.23 -3.41 1.61
C ILE A 32 14.42 -4.85 2.09
N HIS A 33 13.48 -5.72 1.71
CA HIS A 33 13.50 -7.15 2.02
C HIS A 33 12.82 -7.94 0.90
N GLN A 34 13.38 -9.11 0.58
CA GLN A 34 12.77 -10.04 -0.38
C GLN A 34 13.05 -11.49 0.04
N SER A 35 11.99 -12.27 0.17
CA SER A 35 11.99 -13.70 0.48
C SER A 35 10.74 -14.34 -0.12
N GLU A 36 10.58 -15.66 0.05
CA GLU A 36 9.35 -16.35 -0.34
C GLU A 36 8.13 -15.88 0.47
N ALA A 37 8.33 -15.61 1.76
CA ALA A 37 7.26 -15.26 2.69
C ALA A 37 6.96 -13.76 2.78
N LEU A 38 7.92 -12.90 2.48
CA LEU A 38 7.80 -11.44 2.60
C LEU A 38 8.56 -10.71 1.50
N SER A 39 7.91 -9.69 0.95
CA SER A 39 8.52 -8.63 0.15
C SER A 39 8.19 -7.28 0.76
N VAL A 40 9.20 -6.42 0.93
CA VAL A 40 9.06 -5.03 1.37
C VAL A 40 9.88 -4.13 0.45
N ILE A 41 9.20 -3.17 -0.17
CA ILE A 41 9.75 -2.34 -1.22
C ILE A 41 9.32 -0.89 -0.99
N LEU A 42 10.26 0.04 -1.07
CA LEU A 42 9.98 1.46 -1.19
C LEU A 42 9.70 1.81 -2.65
N ARG A 43 8.58 2.46 -2.89
CA ARG A 43 8.17 2.90 -4.23
C ARG A 43 7.36 4.18 -4.17
N GLU A 44 7.22 4.84 -5.32
CA GLU A 44 6.26 5.92 -5.46
C GLU A 44 4.84 5.44 -5.19
N ARG A 45 4.01 6.33 -4.66
CA ARG A 45 2.60 6.02 -4.40
C ARG A 45 1.89 5.67 -5.72
N PRO A 46 1.20 4.52 -5.80
CA PRO A 46 0.41 4.19 -6.99
C PRO A 46 -0.71 5.22 -7.24
N ALA A 47 -1.05 5.41 -8.52
CA ALA A 47 -2.15 6.27 -8.94
C ALA A 47 -3.50 5.77 -8.37
N GLY A 48 -4.44 6.70 -8.15
CA GLY A 48 -5.78 6.38 -7.62
C GLY A 48 -5.96 6.66 -6.12
N TYR A 49 -4.87 6.85 -5.38
CA TYR A 49 -4.92 7.37 -4.01
C TYR A 49 -4.92 8.90 -4.02
N PRO A 50 -5.62 9.55 -3.06
CA PRO A 50 -5.57 11.00 -2.91
C PRO A 50 -4.15 11.47 -2.62
N SER A 51 -3.80 12.62 -3.20
CA SER A 51 -2.56 13.32 -2.86
C SER A 51 -2.69 13.90 -1.46
N LEU A 52 -1.85 13.43 -0.54
CA LEU A 52 -1.78 13.92 0.84
C LEU A 52 -0.52 14.79 1.06
N GLU A 53 -0.03 15.43 0.01
CA GLU A 53 1.24 16.17 0.07
C GLU A 53 1.25 17.32 1.09
N PRO A 54 2.43 17.65 1.65
CA PRO A 54 3.71 16.91 1.57
C PRO A 54 3.92 15.99 2.80
N TYR A 55 4.45 14.79 2.57
CA TYR A 55 4.83 13.88 3.65
C TYR A 55 6.13 14.37 4.30
N ARG A 56 6.05 14.86 5.52
CA ARG A 56 7.23 14.96 6.36
C ARG A 56 7.37 13.58 7.02
N HIS A 57 8.38 12.80 6.64
CA HIS A 57 8.79 11.58 7.35
C HIS A 57 9.96 11.84 8.31
N PRO A 58 9.89 12.74 9.32
CA PRO A 58 10.96 12.82 10.31
C PRO A 58 10.85 11.70 11.36
N TYR A 59 9.88 10.79 11.22
CA TYR A 59 9.51 9.86 12.29
C TYR A 59 9.90 8.43 11.95
N THR A 60 10.90 7.95 12.69
CA THR A 60 11.19 6.51 12.77
C THR A 60 10.19 5.89 13.74
N ILE A 61 9.39 4.94 13.27
CA ILE A 61 8.51 4.15 14.13
C ILE A 61 9.34 2.98 14.68
N PRO A 62 9.45 2.78 16.00
CA PRO A 62 10.11 1.61 16.58
C PRO A 62 9.45 0.29 16.12
N PRO A 63 10.21 -0.79 15.89
CA PRO A 63 9.64 -2.08 15.48
C PRO A 63 8.54 -2.58 16.43
N GLN A 64 8.65 -2.33 17.74
CA GLN A 64 7.65 -2.74 18.72
C GLN A 64 6.33 -1.97 18.55
N THR A 65 6.40 -0.69 18.21
CA THR A 65 5.22 0.13 17.88
C THR A 65 4.58 -0.36 16.59
N ALA A 66 5.39 -0.64 15.55
CA ALA A 66 4.89 -1.22 14.30
C ALA A 66 4.21 -2.57 14.54
N LEU A 67 4.80 -3.45 15.37
CA LEU A 67 4.23 -4.73 15.75
C LEU A 67 2.88 -4.58 16.47
N ALA A 68 2.80 -3.67 17.44
CA ALA A 68 1.56 -3.42 18.17
C ALA A 68 0.43 -2.96 17.23
N ILE A 69 0.74 -2.05 16.28
CA ILE A 69 -0.24 -1.56 15.30
C ILE A 69 -0.66 -2.69 14.34
N LEU A 70 0.30 -3.42 13.77
CA LEU A 70 0.00 -4.53 12.86
C LEU A 70 -0.81 -5.64 13.55
N GLY A 71 -0.49 -5.93 14.82
CA GLY A 71 -1.19 -6.93 15.62
C GLY A 71 -2.60 -6.52 16.06
N SER A 72 -2.95 -5.23 16.01
CA SER A 72 -4.27 -4.72 16.34
C SER A 72 -5.18 -4.51 15.13
N LEU A 73 -4.69 -4.75 13.90
CA LEU A 73 -5.49 -4.61 12.70
C LEU A 73 -6.44 -5.80 12.55
N ASP A 74 -7.73 -5.49 12.58
CA ASP A 74 -8.81 -6.43 12.37
C ASP A 74 -9.59 -6.10 11.10
N TYR A 75 -10.26 -7.10 10.55
CA TYR A 75 -11.20 -6.96 9.45
C TYR A 75 -12.46 -7.78 9.73
N SER A 76 -13.59 -7.36 9.18
CA SER A 76 -14.80 -8.18 9.15
C SER A 76 -15.13 -8.60 7.73
N GLU A 77 -15.57 -9.83 7.59
CA GLU A 77 -16.23 -10.29 6.36
C GLU A 77 -17.71 -9.96 6.46
N GLY A 78 -18.16 -9.04 5.61
CA GLY A 78 -19.56 -8.69 5.50
C GLY A 78 -20.35 -9.79 4.81
N SER A 79 -21.47 -10.17 5.42
CA SER A 79 -22.57 -10.80 4.71
C SER A 79 -23.53 -9.70 4.23
N PHE A 80 -24.20 -9.88 3.09
CA PHE A 80 -25.22 -8.93 2.60
C PHE A 80 -26.44 -8.79 3.54
N LEU A 81 -26.48 -9.54 4.64
CA LEU A 81 -27.56 -9.53 5.61
C LEU A 81 -27.30 -8.51 6.74
N PRO A 82 -28.26 -7.64 7.06
CA PRO A 82 -28.07 -6.45 7.92
C PRO A 82 -27.81 -6.73 9.42
N PHE A 83 -27.69 -8.00 9.83
CA PHE A 83 -27.53 -8.39 11.24
C PHE A 83 -26.43 -9.43 11.49
N SER A 84 -25.73 -9.89 10.46
CA SER A 84 -24.57 -10.76 10.61
C SER A 84 -23.31 -9.90 10.61
N GLN A 85 -23.05 -9.22 11.73
CA GLN A 85 -21.70 -8.78 12.04
C GLN A 85 -20.85 -10.04 12.22
N GLY A 86 -20.02 -10.34 11.23
CA GLY A 86 -19.02 -11.39 11.34
C GLY A 86 -18.08 -11.11 12.51
N TYR A 87 -17.52 -12.16 13.10
CA TYR A 87 -16.49 -11.99 14.12
C TYR A 87 -15.28 -11.27 13.51
N PRO A 88 -14.69 -10.30 14.21
CA PRO A 88 -13.46 -9.67 13.76
C PRO A 88 -12.35 -10.71 13.56
N HIS A 89 -11.68 -10.64 12.42
CA HIS A 89 -10.56 -11.48 12.06
C HIS A 89 -9.28 -10.64 11.99
N ARG A 90 -8.16 -11.21 12.41
CA ARG A 90 -6.86 -10.53 12.36
C ARG A 90 -6.37 -10.40 10.92
N VAL A 91 -6.02 -9.19 10.50
CA VAL A 91 -5.42 -8.93 9.17
C VAL A 91 -4.09 -9.66 9.05
N PHE A 92 -3.28 -9.69 10.10
CA PHE A 92 -2.00 -10.39 10.14
C PHE A 92 -2.01 -11.45 11.23
N SER A 93 -1.46 -12.63 10.95
CA SER A 93 -1.10 -13.56 12.02
C SER A 93 -0.04 -12.90 12.92
N ARG A 94 0.10 -13.38 14.17
CA ARG A 94 1.15 -12.88 15.06
C ARG A 94 2.54 -12.98 14.43
N ARG A 95 2.84 -14.11 13.81
CA ARG A 95 4.12 -14.35 13.11
C ARG A 95 4.30 -13.43 11.91
N GLN A 96 3.25 -13.22 11.11
CA GLN A 96 3.28 -12.26 10.00
C GLN A 96 3.57 -10.84 10.49
N ALA A 97 2.97 -10.43 11.61
CA ALA A 97 3.23 -9.13 12.22
C ALA A 97 4.66 -9.03 12.76
N GLU A 98 5.15 -10.06 13.45
CA GLU A 98 6.54 -10.15 13.95
C GLU A 98 7.56 -10.09 12.81
N LEU A 99 7.22 -10.67 11.65
CA LEU A 99 8.06 -10.70 10.47
C LEU A 99 8.03 -9.38 9.67
N LEU A 100 6.86 -8.73 9.54
CA LEU A 100 6.71 -7.46 8.82
C LEU A 100 7.22 -6.26 9.63
N ALA A 101 6.97 -6.22 10.95
CA ALA A 101 7.24 -5.06 11.79
C ALA A 101 8.67 -4.49 11.68
N PRO A 102 9.76 -5.28 11.79
CA PRO A 102 11.12 -4.75 11.68
C PRO A 102 11.42 -4.20 10.28
N GLU A 103 10.97 -4.88 9.23
CA GLU A 103 11.22 -4.44 7.85
C GLU A 103 10.39 -3.21 7.49
N LEU A 104 9.16 -3.10 8.00
CA LEU A 104 8.33 -1.91 7.86
C LEU A 104 8.96 -0.72 8.58
N SER A 105 9.42 -0.91 9.82
CA SER A 105 10.12 0.12 10.60
C SER A 105 11.36 0.62 9.85
N LYS A 106 12.20 -0.30 9.35
CA LYS A 106 13.37 0.01 8.55
C LYS A 106 13.01 0.75 7.26
N ALA A 107 12.03 0.26 6.50
CA ALA A 107 11.60 0.89 5.26
C ALA A 107 11.09 2.31 5.49
N LEU A 108 10.27 2.53 6.53
CA LEU A 108 9.75 3.85 6.87
C LEU A 108 10.85 4.83 7.30
N SER A 109 11.92 4.36 7.95
CA SER A 109 13.08 5.20 8.28
C SER A 109 13.88 5.67 7.06
N MET A 110 13.74 4.98 5.93
CA MET A 110 14.42 5.25 4.67
C MET A 110 13.51 5.94 3.64
N ALA A 111 12.20 5.95 3.86
CA ALA A 111 11.21 6.47 2.93
C ALA A 111 11.40 7.97 2.68
N LEU A 112 11.48 8.34 1.40
CA LEU A 112 11.39 9.73 0.99
C LEU A 112 9.94 10.21 1.05
N PRO A 113 9.67 11.53 1.12
CA PRO A 113 8.33 12.07 1.24
C PRO A 113 7.30 11.40 0.31
N GLN A 114 7.57 11.36 -0.98
CA GLN A 114 6.70 10.79 -2.01
C GLN A 114 6.59 9.26 -2.01
N GLU A 115 7.40 8.56 -1.20
CA GLU A 115 7.48 7.11 -1.18
C GLU A 115 6.53 6.51 -0.15
N VAL A 116 6.06 5.31 -0.48
CA VAL A 116 5.30 4.43 0.38
C VAL A 116 6.01 3.09 0.48
N VAL A 117 5.86 2.42 1.61
CA VAL A 117 6.31 1.05 1.80
C VAL A 117 5.23 0.13 1.25
N ALA A 118 5.51 -0.53 0.13
CA ALA A 118 4.69 -1.63 -0.37
C ALA A 118 5.15 -2.93 0.27
N PHE A 119 4.20 -3.70 0.80
CA PHE A 119 4.48 -5.01 1.39
C PHE A 119 3.61 -6.11 0.77
N THR A 120 4.15 -7.32 0.76
CA THR A 120 3.43 -8.54 0.40
C THR A 120 3.86 -9.65 1.35
N LEU A 121 2.91 -10.25 2.05
CA LEU A 121 3.12 -11.39 2.94
C LEU A 121 2.41 -12.62 2.40
N ALA A 122 3.12 -13.72 2.29
CA ALA A 122 2.53 -15.03 2.05
C ALA A 122 1.87 -15.57 3.31
N ASP A 123 0.81 -16.36 3.14
CA ASP A 123 0.25 -17.17 4.21
C ASP A 123 1.18 -18.36 4.52
N GLU A 124 1.32 -18.69 5.80
CA GLU A 124 2.24 -19.75 6.27
C GLU A 124 1.81 -21.14 5.80
N GLU A 125 0.50 -21.41 5.81
CA GLU A 125 -0.05 -22.71 5.45
C GLU A 125 -0.24 -22.81 3.93
N LYS A 126 -0.48 -21.67 3.27
CA LYS A 126 -0.83 -21.60 1.84
C LYS A 126 -0.11 -20.43 1.14
N PRO A 127 1.16 -20.60 0.71
CA PRO A 127 1.98 -19.52 0.15
C PRO A 127 1.44 -18.85 -1.14
N ASP A 128 0.48 -19.49 -1.81
CA ASP A 128 -0.29 -18.93 -2.93
C ASP A 128 -1.21 -17.79 -2.49
N ARG A 129 -1.61 -17.77 -1.21
CA ARG A 129 -2.41 -16.70 -0.61
C ARG A 129 -1.51 -15.61 -0.06
N ARG A 130 -1.86 -14.36 -0.36
CA ARG A 130 -1.03 -13.22 0.03
C ARG A 130 -1.88 -12.10 0.59
N THR A 131 -1.32 -11.40 1.56
CA THR A 131 -1.81 -10.10 2.02
C THR A 131 -0.89 -9.04 1.45
N LYS A 132 -1.46 -8.07 0.73
CA LYS A 132 -0.73 -6.95 0.13
C LYS A 132 -1.25 -5.64 0.67
N GLY A 133 -0.34 -4.71 0.85
CA GLY A 133 -0.73 -3.38 1.32
C GLY A 133 0.38 -2.37 1.20
N LEU A 134 0.03 -1.16 1.62
CA LEU A 134 0.89 0.01 1.65
C LEU A 134 0.96 0.56 3.07
N GLY A 135 2.14 1.06 3.45
CA GLY A 135 2.40 1.76 4.70
C GLY A 135 3.14 3.06 4.46
N PHE A 136 2.74 4.14 5.12
CA PHE A 136 3.48 5.40 5.12
C PHE A 136 3.15 6.24 6.34
N VAL A 137 4.04 7.16 6.70
CA VAL A 137 3.81 8.11 7.78
C VAL A 137 3.34 9.45 7.21
N LEU A 138 2.39 10.08 7.88
CA LEU A 138 2.01 11.46 7.61
C LEU A 138 1.86 12.20 8.94
N GLY A 139 2.74 13.17 9.19
CA GLY A 139 2.78 13.85 10.48
C GLY A 139 3.15 12.87 11.60
N ASP A 140 2.21 12.63 12.50
CA ASP A 140 2.37 11.73 13.66
C ASP A 140 1.45 10.51 13.55
N GLU A 141 1.15 10.09 12.32
CA GLU A 141 0.18 9.04 12.03
C GLU A 141 0.75 8.02 11.08
N LEU A 142 0.58 6.74 11.41
CA LEU A 142 0.84 5.63 10.50
C LEU A 142 -0.43 5.35 9.69
N HIS A 143 -0.31 5.45 8.38
CA HIS A 143 -1.34 5.07 7.42
C HIS A 143 -1.03 3.67 6.91
N VAL A 144 -1.99 2.76 7.05
CA VAL A 144 -1.92 1.40 6.51
C VAL A 144 -3.12 1.17 5.59
N ILE A 145 -2.83 0.71 4.38
CA ILE A 145 -3.83 0.39 3.37
C ILE A 145 -3.68 -1.09 3.03
N ILE A 146 -4.77 -1.85 3.10
CA ILE A 146 -4.79 -3.24 2.66
C ILE A 146 -5.41 -3.28 1.26
N GLU A 147 -4.62 -3.68 0.28
CA GLU A 147 -5.03 -3.76 -1.13
C GLU A 147 -5.62 -5.14 -1.43
N GLU A 148 -4.97 -6.18 -0.92
CA GLU A 148 -5.42 -7.56 -1.05
C GLU A 148 -5.32 -8.24 0.31
N LEU A 149 -6.40 -8.89 0.73
CA LEU A 149 -6.41 -9.73 1.92
C LEU A 149 -6.28 -11.19 1.51
N ARG A 150 -5.55 -11.99 2.29
CA ARG A 150 -5.51 -13.45 2.09
C ARG A 150 -6.95 -13.99 2.09
N LYS A 151 -7.35 -14.69 1.01
CA LYS A 151 -8.68 -15.31 0.95
C LYS A 151 -8.73 -16.50 1.91
N PRO A 152 -9.84 -16.72 2.66
CA PRO A 152 -9.99 -17.92 3.47
C PRO A 152 -10.22 -19.19 2.62
N PHE A 153 -10.81 -19.10 1.42
CA PHE A 153 -11.26 -20.26 0.61
C PHE A 153 -10.26 -20.78 -0.43
N TYR A 154 -10.20 -22.11 -0.61
CA TYR A 154 -9.35 -22.81 -1.59
C TYR A 154 -10.14 -23.14 -2.87
N GLU A 155 -9.47 -23.13 -4.03
CA GLU A 155 -10.12 -23.38 -5.33
C GLU A 155 -10.54 -24.85 -5.54
N GLY A 156 -10.12 -25.76 -4.65
CA GLY A 156 -10.58 -27.16 -4.57
C GLY A 156 -11.52 -27.47 -3.39
N GLU A 157 -11.90 -26.49 -2.57
CA GLU A 157 -13.12 -26.61 -1.75
C GLU A 157 -14.29 -26.39 -2.70
N GLN A 158 -15.21 -27.35 -2.77
CA GLN A 158 -16.33 -27.37 -3.72
C GLN A 158 -16.90 -25.97 -3.97
N LYS A 159 -16.66 -25.45 -5.18
CA LYS A 159 -17.31 -24.24 -5.69
C LYS A 159 -18.82 -24.51 -5.71
N SER A 160 -19.53 -24.17 -4.65
CA SER A 160 -20.95 -23.87 -4.80
C SER A 160 -21.06 -22.72 -5.79
N TYR A 161 -22.01 -22.82 -6.71
CA TYR A 161 -22.17 -22.00 -7.92
C TYR A 161 -22.29 -20.47 -7.68
N GLN A 162 -22.21 -20.04 -6.43
CA GLN A 162 -22.22 -18.64 -6.02
C GLN A 162 -20.82 -18.30 -5.54
N GLN A 163 -19.99 -17.75 -6.43
CA GLN A 163 -18.87 -16.91 -6.00
C GLN A 163 -19.47 -15.73 -5.23
N GLN A 164 -19.68 -15.90 -3.93
CA GLN A 164 -19.95 -14.78 -3.05
C GLN A 164 -18.71 -13.90 -3.12
N PHE A 165 -18.87 -12.72 -3.72
CA PHE A 165 -17.92 -11.64 -3.57
C PHE A 165 -17.90 -11.30 -2.07
N PHE A 166 -16.97 -11.89 -1.33
CA PHE A 166 -16.73 -11.55 0.07
C PHE A 166 -16.34 -10.08 0.12
N ARG A 167 -17.27 -9.23 0.55
CA ARG A 167 -16.98 -7.84 0.85
C ARG A 167 -16.39 -7.82 2.25
N TRP A 168 -15.14 -7.42 2.36
CA TRP A 168 -14.47 -7.24 3.65
C TRP A 168 -14.14 -5.76 3.86
N GLU A 169 -13.99 -5.39 5.12
CA GLU A 169 -13.58 -4.06 5.54
C GLU A 169 -12.71 -4.14 6.78
N LEU A 170 -11.74 -3.22 6.91
CA LEU A 170 -10.98 -3.11 8.15
C LEU A 170 -11.91 -2.62 9.26
N ILE A 171 -11.64 -3.05 10.48
CA ILE A 171 -12.31 -2.57 11.67
C ILE A 171 -11.28 -1.74 12.45
N PRO A 172 -11.56 -0.45 12.72
CA PRO A 172 -10.66 0.36 13.51
C PRO A 172 -10.67 -0.15 14.95
N GLY A 173 -9.49 -0.50 15.47
CA GLY A 173 -9.30 -0.76 16.89
C GLY A 173 -9.24 0.52 17.73
N ASP A 174 -8.91 0.38 19.01
CA ASP A 174 -8.74 1.52 19.91
C ASP A 174 -7.69 2.50 19.36
N ARG A 175 -8.08 3.78 19.25
CA ARG A 175 -7.30 4.90 18.68
C ARG A 175 -7.12 4.89 17.17
N GLN A 176 -7.57 3.86 16.46
CA GLN A 176 -7.53 3.80 15.00
C GLN A 176 -8.76 4.49 14.39
N ARG A 177 -8.64 4.93 13.13
CA ARG A 177 -9.78 5.47 12.38
C ARG A 177 -9.66 5.17 10.90
N HIS A 178 -10.80 5.15 10.20
CA HIS A 178 -10.82 5.08 8.75
C HIS A 178 -10.43 6.39 8.10
N TYR A 179 -9.89 6.30 6.89
CA TYR A 179 -9.72 7.44 6.02
C TYR A 179 -11.05 7.81 5.30
N THR A 180 -11.42 9.08 5.33
CA THR A 180 -12.78 9.55 4.99
C THR A 180 -12.91 10.25 3.64
N THR A 181 -11.87 10.31 2.79
CA THR A 181 -11.86 11.20 1.61
C THR A 181 -11.47 10.51 0.30
N SER A 182 -12.40 9.77 -0.33
CA SER A 182 -12.20 9.27 -1.69
C SER A 182 -12.30 10.39 -2.76
N PRO A 183 -11.45 10.43 -3.80
CA PRO A 183 -11.64 11.32 -4.95
C PRO A 183 -13.04 11.14 -5.56
N GLY A 184 -13.84 12.20 -5.61
CA GLY A 184 -15.24 12.14 -6.10
C GLY A 184 -16.33 12.33 -5.04
N GLY A 185 -15.97 12.61 -3.78
CA GLY A 185 -16.89 13.18 -2.78
C GLY A 185 -17.96 12.24 -2.23
N LYS A 186 -17.87 10.93 -2.50
CA LYS A 186 -18.75 9.92 -1.87
C LYS A 186 -17.93 8.75 -1.33
N GLY A 187 -17.82 8.68 0.00
CA GLY A 187 -17.48 7.44 0.71
C GLY A 187 -16.18 7.46 1.51
N VAL A 188 -16.18 6.61 2.55
CA VAL A 188 -15.04 6.23 3.40
C VAL A 188 -14.27 5.11 2.70
N LEU A 189 -12.93 5.19 2.65
CA LEU A 189 -12.11 4.07 2.19
C LEU A 189 -11.93 3.10 3.36
N THR A 190 -12.76 2.06 3.41
CA THR A 190 -12.85 1.11 4.52
C THR A 190 -11.61 0.23 4.69
N ASN A 191 -10.74 0.16 3.67
CA ASN A 191 -9.51 -0.64 3.70
C ASN A 191 -8.26 0.20 4.00
N TRP A 192 -8.47 1.42 4.51
CA TRP A 192 -7.42 2.33 4.92
C TRP A 192 -7.63 2.74 6.38
N ILE A 193 -6.70 2.31 7.24
CA ILE A 193 -6.65 2.65 8.65
C ILE A 193 -5.53 3.65 8.93
N ILE A 194 -5.84 4.61 9.78
CA ILE A 194 -4.94 5.63 10.29
C ILE A 194 -4.77 5.38 11.79
N THR A 195 -3.52 5.26 12.24
CA THR A 195 -3.18 5.05 13.64
C THR A 195 -2.27 6.17 14.15
N PRO A 196 -2.68 6.93 15.18
CA PRO A 196 -1.82 7.92 15.84
C PRO A 196 -0.60 7.25 16.48
N LEU A 197 0.55 7.92 16.43
CA LEU A 197 1.81 7.45 17.00
C LEU A 197 2.08 7.99 18.41
N ARG A 198 1.24 8.91 18.91
CA ARG A 198 1.24 9.48 20.27
C ARG A 198 -0.11 9.34 20.95
#